data_AF-A0A7S1PZM0-F1
#
_entry.id   AF-A0A7S1PZM0-F1
#
_cell.length_a   1.000
_cell.length_b   1.000
_cell.length_c   1.000
_cell.angle_alpha   90.00
_cell.angle_beta   90.00
_cell.angle_gamma   90.00
#
_symmetry.space_group_name_H-M   'P 1'
#
loop_
_entity.id
_entity.type
_entity.pdbx_description
1 polymer ?
#
loop_
_entity_poly.entity_id
_entity_poly.type
_entity_poly.pdbx_seq_one_letter_code
_entity_poly.pdbx_strand_id
1 'polypeptide(L)'
;IYDCGKTLFQWNGKKSGAAEKGKAGQLTRAIDDERGRNVEITVMEEGDGDCAALYEKLGGKAADVLSKDAVPSDKEVAVSLCLYKLSDESGKMEFSEVAKGNAIKREMFDTKDAFIFDCGPEIFAWIGKGASKEERKKAIFYAHEYMVKMSRPLF
;
A
#
# COMPACT_ATOMS: atom_id res chain seq x y z
N ILE A 1 -6.28 -1.16 8.97
CA ILE A 1 -5.14 -1.94 9.49
C ILE A 1 -4.11 -0.93 9.97
N TYR A 2 -3.58 -1.11 11.17
CA TYR A 2 -2.51 -0.29 11.71
C TYR A 2 -1.26 -1.15 11.85
N ASP A 3 -0.20 -0.78 11.13
CA ASP A 3 1.02 -1.56 11.00
C ASP A 3 2.15 -0.99 11.86
N CYS A 4 2.65 -1.80 12.80
CA CYS A 4 3.75 -1.46 13.70
C CYS A 4 5.00 -2.34 13.46
N GLY A 5 5.15 -2.90 12.26
CA GLY A 5 6.26 -3.80 11.93
C GLY A 5 6.04 -5.23 12.45
N LYS A 6 6.33 -5.49 13.72
CA LYS A 6 6.18 -6.83 14.33
C LYS A 6 4.76 -7.12 14.84
N THR A 7 3.92 -6.10 14.91
CA THR A 7 2.53 -6.23 15.35
C THR A 7 1.62 -5.55 14.32
N LEU A 8 0.57 -6.25 13.90
CA LEU A 8 -0.47 -5.75 13.02
C LEU A 8 -1.79 -5.72 13.77
N PHE A 9 -2.45 -4.57 13.72
CA PHE A 9 -3.76 -4.38 14.31
C PHE A 9 -4.82 -4.28 13.21
N GLN A 10 -5.71 -5.26 13.14
CA GLN A 10 -6.95 -5.15 12.37
C GLN A 10 -8.04 -4.61 13.28
N TRP A 11 -8.42 -3.35 13.08
CA TRP A 11 -9.55 -2.74 13.77
C TRP A 11 -10.79 -2.75 12.86
N ASN A 12 -11.87 -3.35 13.34
CA ASN A 12 -13.14 -3.45 12.65
C ASN A 12 -14.15 -2.47 13.28
N GLY A 13 -14.66 -1.52 12.49
CA GLY A 13 -15.69 -0.59 12.96
C GLY A 13 -17.05 -1.27 13.15
N LYS A 14 -17.93 -0.68 13.96
CA LYS A 14 -19.29 -1.20 14.20
C LYS A 14 -20.12 -1.32 12.93
N LYS A 15 -19.86 -0.45 11.96
CA LYS A 15 -20.56 -0.44 10.65
C LYS A 15 -19.83 -1.25 9.56
N SER A 16 -18.68 -1.86 9.86
CA SER A 16 -17.92 -2.61 8.86
C SER A 16 -18.63 -3.90 8.46
N GLY A 17 -18.84 -4.07 7.15
CA GLY A 17 -19.48 -5.25 6.58
C GLY A 17 -18.55 -6.47 6.52
N ALA A 18 -19.12 -7.68 6.37
CA ALA A 18 -18.37 -8.93 6.32
C ALA A 18 -17.30 -8.95 5.22
N ALA A 19 -17.57 -8.34 4.05
CA ALA A 19 -16.63 -8.26 2.95
C ALA A 19 -15.39 -7.38 3.28
N GLU A 20 -15.60 -6.27 3.98
CA GLU A 20 -14.52 -5.37 4.41
C GLU A 20 -13.64 -6.04 5.46
N LYS A 21 -14.26 -6.65 6.47
CA LYS A 21 -13.56 -7.43 7.51
C LYS A 21 -12.77 -8.60 6.90
N GLY A 22 -13.35 -9.27 5.90
CA GLY A 22 -12.71 -10.34 5.16
C GLY A 22 -11.49 -9.88 4.36
N LYS A 23 -11.61 -8.77 3.61
CA LYS A 23 -10.48 -8.18 2.87
C LYS A 23 -9.37 -7.69 3.81
N ALA A 24 -9.72 -7.05 4.92
CA ALA A 24 -8.74 -6.65 5.92
C ALA A 24 -7.96 -7.85 6.48
N GLY A 25 -8.67 -8.96 6.77
CA GLY A 25 -8.05 -10.19 7.25
C GLY A 25 -7.24 -10.97 6.20
N GLN A 26 -7.48 -10.73 4.90
CA GLN A 26 -6.63 -11.24 3.82
C GLN A 26 -5.34 -10.40 3.73
N LEU A 27 -5.46 -9.08 3.82
CA LEU A 27 -4.32 -8.17 3.75
C LEU A 27 -3.36 -8.36 4.94
N THR A 28 -3.86 -8.48 6.18
CA THR A 28 -2.99 -8.74 7.35
C THR A 28 -2.21 -10.05 7.23
N ARG A 29 -2.84 -11.10 6.70
CA ARG A 29 -2.17 -12.38 6.43
C ARG A 29 -1.14 -12.28 5.31
N ALA A 30 -1.44 -11.57 4.23
CA ALA A 30 -0.48 -11.35 3.16
C ALA A 30 0.79 -10.63 3.68
N ILE A 31 0.62 -9.60 4.51
CA ILE A 31 1.76 -8.89 5.13
C ILE A 31 2.58 -9.82 6.06
N ASP A 32 1.92 -10.68 6.85
CA ASP A 32 2.62 -11.65 7.69
C ASP A 32 3.39 -12.70 6.88
N ASP A 33 2.77 -13.24 5.81
CA ASP A 33 3.44 -14.17 4.90
C ASP A 33 4.66 -13.52 4.22
N GLU A 34 4.58 -12.25 3.78
CA GLU A 34 5.71 -11.48 3.23
C GLU A 34 6.84 -11.26 4.25
N ARG A 35 6.49 -11.15 5.54
CA ARG A 35 7.43 -10.99 6.66
C ARG A 35 7.89 -12.32 7.26
N GLY A 36 7.60 -13.44 6.59
CA GLY A 36 8.08 -14.76 6.99
C GLY A 36 7.36 -15.37 8.20
N ARG A 37 6.08 -15.04 8.40
CA ARG A 37 5.23 -15.54 9.51
C ARG A 37 5.75 -15.21 10.89
N ASN A 38 6.22 -13.97 11.04
CA ASN A 38 6.86 -13.48 12.25
C ASN A 38 6.19 -12.19 12.76
N VAL A 39 4.90 -12.03 12.46
CA VAL A 39 4.11 -10.87 12.83
C VAL A 39 2.96 -11.30 13.74
N GLU A 40 2.81 -10.60 14.85
CA GLU A 40 1.67 -10.79 15.73
C GLU A 40 0.45 -10.04 15.18
N ILE A 41 -0.62 -10.78 14.82
CA ILE A 41 -1.86 -10.19 14.30
C ILE A 41 -2.90 -10.16 15.41
N THR A 42 -3.37 -8.95 15.73
CA THR A 42 -4.48 -8.74 16.68
C THR A 42 -5.69 -8.19 15.92
N VAL A 43 -6.82 -8.92 15.99
CA VAL A 43 -8.10 -8.48 15.43
C VAL A 43 -8.95 -7.93 16.56
N MET A 44 -9.44 -6.71 16.41
CA MET A 44 -10.24 -6.00 17.41
C MET A 44 -11.52 -5.46 16.77
N GLU A 45 -12.57 -5.39 17.57
CA GLU A 45 -13.85 -4.78 17.20
C GLU A 45 -14.00 -3.44 17.91
N GLU A 46 -14.67 -2.48 17.27
CA GLU A 46 -14.94 -1.18 17.86
C GLU A 46 -15.76 -1.30 19.15
N GLY A 47 -15.17 -0.81 20.25
CA GLY A 47 -15.77 -0.87 21.58
C GLY A 47 -15.25 -2.02 22.44
N ASP A 48 -14.37 -2.86 21.90
CA ASP A 48 -13.68 -3.88 22.67
C ASP A 48 -12.69 -3.25 23.67
N GLY A 49 -12.58 -3.84 24.86
CA GLY A 49 -11.70 -3.35 25.92
C GLY A 49 -10.23 -3.37 25.54
N ASP A 50 -9.86 -4.30 24.66
CA ASP A 50 -8.49 -4.52 24.19
C ASP A 50 -8.02 -3.48 23.14
N CYS A 51 -8.91 -2.57 22.69
CA CYS A 51 -8.53 -1.49 21.78
C CYS A 51 -7.61 -0.43 22.43
N ALA A 52 -7.42 -0.45 23.75
CA ALA A 52 -6.60 0.53 24.46
C ALA A 52 -5.16 0.61 23.91
N ALA A 53 -4.53 -0.53 23.61
CA ALA A 53 -3.18 -0.59 23.06
C ALA A 53 -3.08 0.04 21.66
N LEU A 54 -4.13 -0.09 20.86
CA LEU A 54 -4.21 0.58 19.55
C LEU A 54 -4.37 2.10 19.72
N TYR A 55 -5.30 2.54 20.57
CA TYR A 55 -5.56 3.97 20.76
C TYR A 55 -4.35 4.70 21.34
N GLU A 56 -3.64 4.09 22.29
CA GLU A 56 -2.38 4.61 22.81
C GLU A 56 -1.35 4.83 21.70
N LYS A 57 -1.17 3.85 20.81
CA LYS A 57 -0.25 3.97 19.66
C LYS A 57 -0.68 5.03 18.65
N LEU A 58 -1.99 5.24 18.48
CA LEU A 58 -2.54 6.32 17.66
C LEU A 58 -2.44 7.70 18.33
N GLY A 59 -1.97 7.77 19.57
CA GLY A 59 -1.79 9.02 20.31
C GLY A 59 -3.09 9.63 20.86
N GLY A 60 -4.15 8.82 21.04
CA GLY A 60 -5.46 9.29 21.49
C GLY A 60 -6.14 8.36 22.50
N LYS A 61 -7.27 8.79 23.05
CA LYS A 61 -8.15 7.93 23.87
C LYS A 61 -9.29 7.39 23.00
N ALA A 62 -9.94 6.32 23.45
CA ALA A 62 -11.09 5.73 22.76
C ALA A 62 -12.18 6.76 22.40
N ALA A 63 -12.41 7.76 23.27
CA ALA A 63 -13.37 8.84 23.05
C ALA A 63 -13.01 9.78 21.88
N ASP A 64 -11.72 9.93 21.57
CA ASP A 64 -11.23 10.82 20.50
C ASP A 64 -11.41 10.20 19.11
N VAL A 65 -11.38 8.86 19.02
CA VAL A 65 -11.55 8.09 17.79
C VAL A 65 -13.03 7.87 17.45
N LEU A 66 -13.89 7.72 18.47
CA LEU A 66 -15.32 7.45 18.32
C LEU A 66 -16.19 8.70 18.05
N SER A 67 -15.64 9.91 18.25
CA SER A 67 -16.39 11.17 18.19
C SER A 67 -16.50 11.79 16.80
N LYS A 68 -15.79 11.26 15.80
CA LYS A 68 -15.95 11.65 14.40
C LYS A 68 -16.83 10.62 13.72
N ASP A 69 -18.02 11.06 13.27
CA ASP A 69 -18.87 10.28 12.38
C ASP A 69 -17.98 9.59 11.34
N ALA A 70 -18.05 8.26 11.29
CA ALA A 70 -17.35 7.47 10.29
C ALA A 70 -17.60 8.13 8.93
N VAL A 71 -16.54 8.70 8.34
CA VAL A 71 -16.63 9.36 7.05
C VAL A 71 -17.18 8.30 6.10
N PRO A 72 -18.31 8.53 5.42
CA PRO A 72 -18.84 7.56 4.48
C PRO A 72 -17.73 7.18 3.51
N SER A 73 -17.40 5.89 3.49
CA SER A 73 -16.36 5.31 2.62
C SER A 73 -16.68 5.46 1.13
N ASP A 74 -17.83 6.05 0.78
CA ASP A 74 -18.27 6.32 -0.59
C ASP A 74 -17.51 7.48 -1.26
N LYS A 75 -16.74 8.26 -0.49
CA LYS A 75 -15.63 8.96 -1.11
C LYS A 75 -14.56 7.90 -1.29
N GLU A 76 -14.49 7.33 -2.50
CA GLU A 76 -13.24 6.78 -3.03
C GLU A 76 -12.18 7.80 -2.63
N VAL A 77 -11.38 7.49 -1.59
CA VAL A 77 -10.08 8.15 -1.47
C VAL A 77 -9.48 7.85 -2.81
N ALA A 78 -9.36 8.88 -3.66
CA ALA A 78 -8.85 8.76 -4.99
C ALA A 78 -7.37 8.38 -4.85
N VAL A 79 -7.16 7.11 -4.52
CA VAL A 79 -5.89 6.46 -4.53
C VAL A 79 -5.48 6.59 -5.99
N SER A 80 -4.59 7.54 -6.22
CA SER A 80 -4.11 7.86 -7.55
C SER A 80 -3.19 6.73 -7.98
N LEU A 81 -3.78 5.58 -8.30
CA LEU A 81 -3.07 4.42 -8.76
C LEU A 81 -2.37 4.84 -10.04
N CYS A 82 -1.04 4.76 -10.07
CA CYS A 82 -0.25 5.14 -11.23
C CYS A 82 0.75 4.03 -11.54
N LEU A 83 0.83 3.63 -12.80
CA LEU A 83 1.82 2.71 -13.30
C LEU A 83 2.74 3.44 -14.28
N TYR A 84 4.04 3.40 -14.00
CA TYR A 84 5.08 3.92 -14.87
C TYR A 84 5.96 2.77 -15.39
N LYS A 85 6.41 2.88 -16.64
CA LYS A 85 7.39 1.99 -17.27
C LYS A 85 8.74 2.69 -17.30
N LEU A 86 9.78 1.96 -16.91
CA LEU A 86 11.18 2.34 -17.02
C LEU A 86 11.84 1.39 -18.03
N SER A 87 12.22 1.92 -19.18
CA SER A 87 12.76 1.14 -20.30
C SER A 87 13.98 1.81 -20.93
N ASP A 88 14.95 1.03 -21.40
CA ASP A 88 16.10 1.52 -22.19
C ASP A 88 16.10 1.07 -23.66
N GLU A 89 14.99 0.52 -24.16
CA GLU A 89 14.87 -0.05 -25.52
C GLU A 89 15.16 0.97 -26.63
N SER A 90 14.88 2.27 -26.40
CA SER A 90 15.18 3.36 -27.35
C SER A 90 16.67 3.76 -27.39
N GLY A 91 17.52 3.11 -26.59
CA GLY A 91 18.93 3.46 -26.40
C GLY A 91 19.16 4.54 -25.34
N LYS A 92 18.10 5.05 -24.70
CA LYS A 92 18.15 5.97 -23.56
C LYS A 92 17.13 5.54 -22.52
N MET A 93 17.39 5.90 -21.27
CA MET A 93 16.47 5.62 -20.17
C MET A 93 15.21 6.47 -20.30
N GLU A 94 14.06 5.83 -20.51
CA GLU A 94 12.76 6.47 -20.60
C GLU A 94 11.88 6.07 -19.42
N PHE A 95 11.26 7.07 -18.80
CA PHE A 95 10.31 6.91 -17.71
C PHE A 95 8.97 7.50 -18.14
N SER A 96 8.00 6.64 -18.43
CA SER A 96 6.71 7.03 -19.02
C SER A 96 5.53 6.46 -18.25
N GLU A 97 4.43 7.20 -18.22
CA GLU A 97 3.19 6.77 -17.59
C GLU A 97 2.44 5.80 -18.52
N VAL A 98 2.09 4.63 -18.02
CA VAL A 98 1.41 3.57 -18.78
C VAL A 98 -0.09 3.60 -18.54
N ALA A 99 -0.50 3.71 -17.27
CA ALA A 99 -1.90 3.66 -16.89
C ALA A 99 -2.14 4.32 -15.53
N LYS A 100 -3.39 4.76 -15.33
CA LYS A 100 -3.87 5.33 -14.08
C LYS A 100 -5.19 4.71 -13.64
N GLY A 101 -5.44 4.70 -12.32
CA GLY A 101 -6.68 4.22 -11.72
C GLY A 101 -7.00 2.77 -12.05
N ASN A 102 -8.28 2.49 -12.25
CA ASN A 102 -8.78 1.13 -12.50
C ASN A 102 -8.41 0.55 -13.88
N ALA A 103 -7.71 1.32 -14.73
CA ALA A 103 -7.21 0.81 -16.00
C ALA A 103 -5.99 -0.09 -15.84
N ILE A 104 -5.31 -0.06 -14.69
CA ILE A 104 -4.09 -0.83 -14.43
C ILE A 104 -4.43 -2.32 -14.34
N LYS A 105 -3.80 -3.11 -15.21
CA LYS A 105 -3.96 -4.57 -15.26
C LYS A 105 -2.61 -5.25 -15.11
N ARG A 106 -2.61 -6.45 -14.53
CA ARG A 106 -1.40 -7.28 -14.39
C ARG A 106 -0.68 -7.53 -15.72
N GLU A 107 -1.44 -7.60 -16.82
CA GLU A 107 -0.91 -7.81 -18.17
C GLU A 107 -0.05 -6.65 -18.69
N MET A 108 -0.13 -5.47 -18.08
CA MET A 108 0.68 -4.30 -18.46
C MET A 108 2.13 -4.40 -17.98
N PHE A 109 2.44 -5.33 -17.05
CA PHE A 109 3.79 -5.56 -16.54
C PHE A 109 4.57 -6.46 -17.50
N ASP A 110 5.29 -5.85 -18.44
CA ASP A 110 6.15 -6.60 -19.36
C ASP A 110 7.39 -7.12 -18.64
N THR A 111 7.60 -8.44 -18.69
CA THR A 111 8.80 -9.08 -18.15
C THR A 111 10.12 -8.55 -18.71
N LYS A 112 10.13 -7.84 -19.83
CA LYS A 112 11.32 -7.28 -20.46
C LYS A 112 11.81 -5.96 -19.84
N ASP A 113 10.99 -5.29 -19.03
CA ASP A 113 11.29 -3.94 -18.51
C ASP A 113 11.10 -3.84 -16.99
N ALA A 114 11.41 -2.67 -16.42
CA ALA A 114 11.08 -2.33 -15.04
C ALA A 114 9.86 -1.40 -14.97
N PHE A 115 9.10 -1.48 -13.88
CA PHE A 115 7.88 -0.70 -13.67
C PHE A 115 7.82 -0.14 -12.25
N ILE A 116 7.31 1.08 -12.12
CA ILE A 116 7.02 1.71 -10.84
C ILE A 116 5.51 1.75 -10.67
N PHE A 117 4.99 1.07 -9.66
CA PHE A 117 3.57 1.00 -9.37
C PHE A 117 3.28 1.70 -8.04
N ASP A 118 2.57 2.81 -8.11
CA ASP A 118 2.06 3.54 -6.95
C ASP A 118 0.66 3.03 -6.61
N CYS A 119 0.52 2.33 -5.49
CA CYS A 119 -0.76 1.79 -5.04
C CYS A 119 -1.48 2.68 -4.03
N GLY A 120 -0.94 3.86 -3.71
CA GLY A 120 -1.45 4.77 -2.68
C GLY A 120 -0.66 4.69 -1.38
N PRO A 121 -0.84 3.65 -0.54
CA PRO A 121 -0.09 3.46 0.69
C PRO A 121 1.39 3.15 0.45
N GLU A 122 1.70 2.44 -0.62
CA GLU A 122 3.05 1.97 -0.93
C GLU A 122 3.39 2.20 -2.42
N ILE A 123 4.68 2.27 -2.71
CA ILE A 123 5.22 2.34 -4.08
C ILE A 123 6.09 1.11 -4.30
N PHE A 124 5.78 0.34 -5.34
CA PHE A 124 6.50 -0.86 -5.72
C PHE A 124 7.39 -0.59 -6.93
N ALA A 125 8.67 -0.97 -6.84
CA ALA A 125 9.55 -1.10 -7.99
C ALA A 125 9.51 -2.56 -8.45
N TRP A 126 8.74 -2.85 -9.50
CA TRP A 126 8.67 -4.16 -10.11
C TRP A 126 9.74 -4.30 -11.20
N ILE A 127 10.52 -5.38 -11.14
CA ILE A 127 11.65 -5.60 -12.05
C ILE A 127 11.37 -6.87 -12.87
N GLY A 128 11.14 -6.69 -14.17
CA GLY A 128 10.93 -7.80 -15.09
C GLY A 128 12.11 -8.77 -15.12
N LYS A 129 11.84 -10.05 -15.40
CA LYS A 129 12.89 -11.08 -15.48
C LYS A 129 13.89 -10.84 -16.64
N GLY A 130 13.43 -10.22 -17.72
CA GLY A 130 14.22 -9.80 -18.88
C GLY A 130 14.77 -8.38 -18.79
N ALA A 131 14.45 -7.62 -17.74
CA ALA A 131 14.90 -6.24 -17.57
C ALA A 131 16.42 -6.11 -17.67
N SER A 132 16.85 -5.03 -18.33
CA SER A 132 18.25 -4.68 -18.55
C SER A 132 19.00 -4.46 -17.22
N LYS A 133 20.33 -4.54 -17.25
CA LYS A 133 21.14 -4.24 -16.05
C LYS A 133 20.99 -2.78 -15.61
N GLU A 134 20.80 -1.86 -16.55
CA GLU A 134 20.63 -0.44 -16.22
C GLU A 134 19.24 -0.18 -15.63
N GLU A 135 18.19 -0.78 -16.19
CA GLU A 135 16.81 -0.73 -15.66
C GLU A 135 16.77 -1.23 -14.22
N ARG A 136 17.35 -2.40 -13.97
CA ARG A 136 17.45 -2.99 -12.61
C ARG A 136 18.11 -2.05 -11.62
N LYS A 137 19.23 -1.44 -12.02
CA LYS A 137 20.01 -0.56 -11.15
C LYS A 137 19.28 0.76 -10.87
N LYS A 138 18.55 1.28 -11.86
CA LYS A 138 17.89 2.58 -11.80
C LYS A 138 16.46 2.50 -11.26
N ALA A 139 15.79 1.35 -11.29
CA ALA A 139 14.39 1.21 -10.86
C ALA A 139 14.12 1.80 -9.47
N ILE A 140 14.91 1.43 -8.46
CA ILE A 140 14.75 1.96 -7.09
C ILE A 140 15.00 3.48 -7.04
N PHE A 141 15.98 3.96 -7.80
CA PHE A 141 16.28 5.40 -7.88
C PHE A 141 15.11 6.18 -8.48
N TYR A 142 14.55 5.73 -9.60
CA TYR A 142 13.39 6.36 -10.22
C TYR A 142 12.13 6.27 -9.34
N ALA A 143 11.96 5.17 -8.58
CA ALA A 143 10.88 5.06 -7.60
C ALA A 143 11.00 6.13 -6.51
N HIS A 144 12.23 6.36 -6.01
CA HIS A 144 12.51 7.40 -5.02
C HIS A 144 12.31 8.81 -5.61
N GLU A 145 12.81 9.08 -6.82
CA GLU A 145 12.58 10.36 -7.49
C GLU A 145 11.08 10.63 -7.71
N TYR A 146 10.33 9.60 -8.12
CA TYR A 146 8.88 9.68 -8.26
C TYR A 146 8.20 10.01 -6.93
N MET A 147 8.59 9.35 -5.83
CA MET A 147 8.07 9.60 -4.49
C MET A 147 8.27 11.06 -4.06
N VAL A 148 9.49 11.60 -4.26
CA VAL A 148 9.81 13.00 -3.95
C VAL A 148 8.99 13.96 -4.83
N LYS A 149 8.89 13.68 -6.13
CA LYS A 149 8.14 14.51 -7.08
C LYS A 149 6.65 14.58 -6.77
N MET A 150 6.06 13.47 -6.34
CA MET A 150 4.64 13.40 -5.96
C MET A 150 4.37 13.92 -4.53
N SER A 151 5.39 14.49 -3.86
CA SER A 151 5.29 14.98 -2.48
C SER A 151 4.68 13.95 -1.52
N ARG A 152 5.01 12.68 -1.76
CA ARG A 152 4.59 11.58 -0.88
C ARG A 152 5.30 11.73 0.48
N PRO A 153 4.64 11.37 1.59
CA PRO A 153 5.27 11.43 2.91
C PRO A 153 6.59 10.64 2.91
N LEU A 154 7.66 11.28 3.38
CA LEU A 154 8.92 10.62 3.66
C LEU A 154 8.77 10.00 5.05
N PHE A 155 8.64 8.67 5.08
CA PHE A 155 8.61 7.74 6.23
C PHE A 155 8.17 8.29 7.60
#